data_AF-A0A5B1QDS7-F1
#
_entry.id   AF-A0A5B1QDS7-F1
#
_cell.length_a   1.000
_cell.length_b   1.000
_cell.length_c   1.000
_cell.angle_alpha   90.00
_cell.angle_beta   90.00
_cell.angle_gamma   90.00
#
_symmetry.space_group_name_H-M   'P 1'
#
loop_
_entity.id
_entity.type
_entity.pdbx_description
1 polymer ?
#
loop_
_entity_poly.entity_id
_entity_poly.type
_entity_poly.pdbx_seq_one_letter_code
_entity_poly.pdbx_strand_id
1 'polypeptide(L)'
;MFPDFFAPDTSTFPSLTSAASDPSPSGPSTSSHVDAGGPSDQLFVSLAPPSDPSSLGKPRRTQVSNSRKKGKGTRAVDECDAFCAQCHKFIAKLLLRGSQEELDVSYDLYHRCSTCAPLGHGSSTRKRANEPDDTASPTICDVCNRIQGFGGFNAKDSRTILAFSVEVVCASCSNKYRRCTNCGGGSARGGIGKWRCKEIFEDDRKTCRLSHERLGGRDMELAVWDILTELPGRQDLPQVIGAIESLWHDHVIARMGVPEVLEYQSVRTYEEIKAKILDLHFPGRSLFTNQAPVPGRRLLLALTWAKMRARRDKSKPLWAQSRPQDKSIHEWVAYNTRRSNVLYPANSLLCGVWIAEWNIADRTLLMGTVCMFDYLDVEDRSAYSFEEFMQRILCEIKEHNASHPEDPWHPPEHLWAAIKSNPYSLRMRLVETLERRLGFMPVQEYLTRYPGVKRELFTADSALLAKAINDRVSVDNKDMTIIVKYVGVSTLEGLERKKAVRLAKPHKAEAKYD
;
A
#
# COMPACT_ATOMS: atom_id res chain seq x y z
N MET A 1 0.72 -0.47 22.39
CA MET A 1 1.50 -1.24 23.38
C MET A 1 2.19 -2.34 22.61
N PHE A 2 3.35 -2.01 22.08
CA PHE A 2 4.20 -2.91 21.30
C PHE A 2 4.99 -3.80 22.28
N PRO A 3 5.35 -5.04 21.94
CA PRO A 3 6.36 -5.75 22.69
C PRO A 3 7.73 -5.11 22.40
N ASP A 4 8.61 -5.06 23.40
CA ASP A 4 9.99 -4.57 23.31
C ASP A 4 10.84 -5.45 22.38
N PHE A 5 10.61 -5.37 21.07
CA PHE A 5 11.30 -6.18 20.06
C PHE A 5 12.72 -5.68 19.78
N PHE A 6 13.05 -4.43 20.16
CA PHE A 6 14.21 -3.72 19.64
C PHE A 6 14.84 -2.75 20.66
N ALA A 7 14.87 -3.07 21.95
CA ALA A 7 15.73 -2.32 22.88
C ALA A 7 17.18 -2.79 22.68
N PRO A 8 18.13 -1.92 22.31
CA PRO A 8 19.54 -2.26 22.42
C PRO A 8 19.91 -2.40 23.90
N ASP A 9 20.71 -3.41 24.24
CA ASP A 9 21.42 -3.43 25.52
C ASP A 9 22.27 -2.17 25.61
N THR A 10 21.86 -1.23 26.46
CA THR A 10 22.62 -0.02 26.78
C THR A 10 23.81 -0.41 27.65
N SER A 11 24.89 -0.87 27.02
CA SER A 11 26.21 -0.88 27.64
C SER A 11 27.04 0.26 27.03
N THR A 12 27.26 1.29 27.86
CA THR A 12 28.36 2.26 27.87
C THR A 12 29.03 2.62 26.54
N PHE A 13 28.68 3.80 26.01
CA PHE A 13 29.50 4.54 25.04
C PHE A 13 30.08 5.81 25.67
N PRO A 14 31.35 6.16 25.40
CA PRO A 14 31.90 7.45 25.76
C PRO A 14 31.49 8.53 24.74
N SER A 15 31.04 9.67 25.25
CA SER A 15 30.75 10.89 24.48
C SER A 15 32.01 11.47 23.85
N LEU A 16 31.97 11.76 22.55
CA LEU A 16 32.88 12.71 21.91
C LEU A 16 32.08 13.79 21.17
N THR A 17 32.37 15.03 21.53
CA THR A 17 31.76 16.28 21.08
C THR A 17 32.43 16.88 19.84
N SER A 18 31.61 17.47 18.96
CA SER A 18 31.75 18.75 18.23
C SER A 18 32.90 19.00 17.22
N ALA A 19 32.53 19.31 15.96
CA ALA A 19 32.72 20.61 15.26
C ALA A 19 32.37 20.45 13.74
N ALA A 20 31.42 21.24 13.20
CA ALA A 20 31.61 22.39 12.26
C ALA A 20 32.23 21.99 10.89
N SER A 21 31.81 22.41 9.67
CA SER A 21 31.07 23.58 9.18
C SER A 21 30.69 23.34 7.70
N ASP A 22 29.59 23.93 7.25
CA ASP A 22 29.21 24.19 5.83
C ASP A 22 30.20 25.18 5.15
N PRO A 23 30.34 25.21 3.80
CA PRO A 23 29.47 26.10 3.00
C PRO A 23 29.13 25.67 1.55
N SER A 24 27.99 26.19 1.08
CA SER A 24 27.61 26.35 -0.34
C SER A 24 28.49 27.36 -1.09
N PRO A 25 28.45 27.38 -2.43
CA PRO A 25 27.96 28.59 -3.10
C PRO A 25 27.18 28.38 -4.42
N SER A 26 26.59 29.49 -4.84
CA SER A 26 25.55 29.69 -5.86
C SER A 26 26.08 30.18 -7.23
N GLY A 27 25.43 29.74 -8.32
CA GLY A 27 25.20 30.48 -9.60
C GLY A 27 26.37 30.66 -10.59
N PRO A 28 26.14 31.20 -11.82
CA PRO A 28 24.89 31.66 -12.43
C PRO A 28 24.60 31.16 -13.88
N SER A 29 23.45 31.61 -14.38
CA SER A 29 22.77 31.43 -15.67
C SER A 29 23.51 31.95 -16.91
N THR A 30 23.21 31.37 -18.08
CA THR A 30 23.23 32.07 -19.39
C THR A 30 22.15 31.54 -20.33
N SER A 31 21.60 32.49 -21.10
CA SER A 31 20.54 32.40 -22.09
C SER A 31 21.09 32.19 -23.51
N SER A 32 20.29 31.64 -24.42
CA SER A 32 20.26 32.10 -25.83
C SER A 32 18.97 31.68 -26.53
N HIS A 33 18.34 32.70 -27.13
CA HIS A 33 17.25 32.66 -28.09
C HIS A 33 17.79 32.29 -29.47
N VAL A 34 16.98 31.60 -30.30
CA VAL A 34 16.96 31.82 -31.76
C VAL A 34 15.53 31.65 -32.28
N ASP A 35 15.03 32.68 -32.95
CA ASP A 35 13.78 32.76 -33.72
C ASP A 35 14.03 32.50 -35.22
N ALA A 36 13.00 32.00 -35.92
CA ALA A 36 12.63 32.19 -37.35
C ALA A 36 11.85 30.94 -37.81
N GLY A 37 10.73 30.93 -38.54
CA GLY A 37 9.90 31.90 -39.26
C GLY A 37 8.88 31.08 -40.10
N GLY A 38 7.69 31.62 -40.40
CA GLY A 38 6.55 30.95 -41.09
C GLY A 38 6.77 30.59 -42.57
N PRO A 39 5.73 30.32 -43.41
CA PRO A 39 4.38 30.95 -43.48
C PRO A 39 3.17 29.96 -43.57
N SER A 40 1.97 30.34 -43.11
CA SER A 40 0.77 30.77 -43.88
C SER A 40 0.31 29.91 -45.07
N ASP A 41 -0.91 29.36 -44.96
CA ASP A 41 -1.88 29.38 -46.06
C ASP A 41 -3.32 29.51 -45.51
N GLN A 42 -4.01 30.50 -46.07
CA GLN A 42 -5.44 30.84 -45.88
C GLN A 42 -6.27 30.06 -46.90
N LEU A 43 -7.57 29.79 -46.66
CA LEU A 43 -8.64 30.04 -47.64
C LEU A 43 -10.05 29.97 -46.97
N PHE A 44 -10.78 31.10 -47.09
CA PHE A 44 -12.23 31.33 -47.32
C PHE A 44 -13.30 30.49 -46.58
N VAL A 45 -14.11 31.07 -45.68
CA VAL A 45 -15.30 31.96 -45.84
C VAL A 45 -16.52 31.29 -46.49
N SER A 46 -17.59 31.14 -45.70
CA SER A 46 -18.96 31.37 -46.17
C SER A 46 -19.89 31.77 -45.02
N LEU A 47 -20.58 32.89 -45.20
CA LEU A 47 -21.47 33.59 -44.26
C LEU A 47 -22.94 33.26 -44.59
N ALA A 48 -23.77 33.11 -43.55
CA ALA A 48 -25.22 33.29 -43.60
C ALA A 48 -25.75 33.73 -42.21
N PRO A 49 -26.89 34.45 -42.14
CA PRO A 49 -27.12 35.58 -41.22
C PRO A 49 -27.87 35.24 -39.89
N PRO A 50 -28.05 36.20 -38.97
CA PRO A 50 -28.35 35.95 -37.57
C PRO A 50 -29.85 35.90 -37.25
N SER A 51 -30.20 35.07 -36.27
CA SER A 51 -31.50 35.06 -35.61
C SER A 51 -31.28 35.00 -34.09
N ASP A 52 -31.50 36.12 -33.41
CA ASP A 52 -31.63 36.25 -31.95
C ASP A 52 -33.14 36.31 -31.57
N PRO A 53 -33.53 36.27 -30.29
CA PRO A 53 -33.14 35.32 -29.23
C PRO A 53 -34.41 34.81 -28.50
N SER A 54 -34.45 33.56 -28.01
CA SER A 54 -35.51 33.16 -27.07
C SER A 54 -35.12 32.02 -26.13
N SER A 55 -35.20 32.32 -24.85
CA SER A 55 -35.33 31.41 -23.69
C SER A 55 -34.14 30.52 -23.33
N LEU A 56 -33.32 31.03 -22.42
CA LEU A 56 -32.51 30.26 -21.48
C LEU A 56 -33.42 29.32 -20.66
N GLY A 57 -33.58 28.08 -21.12
CA GLY A 57 -34.09 26.98 -20.32
C GLY A 57 -33.06 26.59 -19.26
N LYS A 58 -33.42 26.73 -17.98
CA LYS A 58 -32.64 26.21 -16.85
C LYS A 58 -32.37 24.71 -17.04
N PRO A 59 -31.20 24.18 -16.65
CA PRO A 59 -30.95 22.75 -16.70
C PRO A 59 -31.95 22.02 -15.79
N ARG A 60 -32.78 21.17 -16.41
CA ARG A 60 -33.82 20.37 -15.78
C ARG A 60 -33.17 19.22 -15.00
N ARG A 61 -33.44 19.16 -13.69
CA ARG A 61 -33.01 18.09 -12.76
C ARG A 61 -33.58 16.75 -13.24
N THR A 62 -32.72 15.84 -13.70
CA THR A 62 -33.13 14.46 -14.00
C THR A 62 -33.22 13.68 -12.68
N GLN A 63 -34.36 13.77 -11.99
CA GLN A 63 -34.63 12.93 -10.82
C GLN A 63 -34.95 11.50 -11.28
N VAL A 64 -34.01 10.57 -11.07
CA VAL A 64 -34.29 9.13 -11.16
C VAL A 64 -34.80 8.68 -9.78
N SER A 65 -36.11 8.63 -9.61
CA SER A 65 -36.75 8.22 -8.35
C SER A 65 -36.77 6.70 -8.22
N ASN A 66 -35.74 6.14 -7.58
CA ASN A 66 -35.78 4.75 -7.10
C ASN A 66 -36.45 4.69 -5.72
N SER A 67 -37.75 4.45 -5.69
CA SER A 67 -38.53 4.25 -4.46
C SER A 67 -38.14 2.94 -3.76
N ARG A 68 -37.27 3.00 -2.74
CA ARG A 68 -37.02 1.91 -1.79
C ARG A 68 -37.49 2.30 -0.39
N LYS A 69 -38.15 1.35 0.29
CA LYS A 69 -38.79 1.47 1.61
C LYS A 69 -37.87 2.16 2.65
N LYS A 70 -38.42 3.16 3.34
CA LYS A 70 -37.79 3.94 4.43
C LYS A 70 -37.39 3.04 5.61
N GLY A 71 -36.13 2.61 5.64
CA GLY A 71 -35.44 2.24 6.87
C GLY A 71 -34.87 3.50 7.52
N LYS A 72 -35.31 3.80 8.75
CA LYS A 72 -34.87 4.95 9.56
C LYS A 72 -33.33 4.90 9.69
N GLY A 73 -32.62 5.84 9.04
CA GLY A 73 -31.16 6.01 9.19
C GLY A 73 -30.29 5.74 7.95
N THR A 74 -30.86 5.51 6.76
CA THR A 74 -30.02 5.36 5.55
C THR A 74 -29.66 6.75 5.01
N ARG A 75 -28.37 7.13 5.06
CA ARG A 75 -27.88 8.36 4.40
C ARG A 75 -28.13 8.26 2.89
N ALA A 76 -28.90 9.21 2.35
CA ALA A 76 -29.13 9.34 0.93
C ALA A 76 -27.93 10.01 0.26
N VAL A 77 -27.79 9.80 -1.06
CA VAL A 77 -26.74 10.42 -1.87
C VAL A 77 -27.38 10.97 -3.13
N ASP A 78 -27.32 12.30 -3.28
CA ASP A 78 -27.74 13.01 -4.49
C ASP A 78 -26.51 13.38 -5.32
N GLU A 79 -26.59 13.24 -6.65
CA GLU A 79 -25.54 13.67 -7.58
C GLU A 79 -26.01 14.94 -8.29
N CYS A 80 -25.16 15.97 -8.33
CA CYS A 80 -25.37 17.14 -9.17
C CYS A 80 -24.08 17.59 -9.86
N ASP A 81 -24.24 18.21 -11.02
CA ASP A 81 -23.11 18.69 -11.82
C ASP A 81 -22.90 20.19 -11.60
N ALA A 82 -21.67 20.56 -11.25
CA ALA A 82 -21.25 21.96 -11.10
C ALA A 82 -20.71 22.49 -12.43
N PHE A 83 -21.34 23.56 -12.92
CA PHE A 83 -20.89 24.30 -14.10
C PHE A 83 -20.45 25.71 -13.71
N CYS A 84 -19.52 26.28 -14.46
CA CYS A 84 -19.11 27.66 -14.26
C CYS A 84 -20.28 28.61 -14.58
N ALA A 85 -20.65 29.48 -13.64
CA ALA A 85 -21.71 30.45 -13.81
C ALA A 85 -21.46 31.49 -14.93
N GLN A 86 -20.21 31.64 -15.37
CA GLN A 86 -19.83 32.63 -16.38
C GLN A 86 -19.63 32.00 -17.77
N CYS A 87 -18.91 30.88 -17.88
CA CYS A 87 -18.59 30.25 -19.17
C CYS A 87 -19.27 28.90 -19.39
N HIS A 88 -20.11 28.45 -18.45
CA HIS A 88 -20.83 27.16 -18.48
C HIS A 88 -19.95 25.90 -18.61
N LYS A 89 -18.63 26.03 -18.48
CA LYS A 89 -17.71 24.88 -18.46
C LYS A 89 -18.02 23.97 -17.27
N PHE A 90 -18.10 22.65 -17.52
CA PHE A 90 -18.22 21.65 -16.46
C PHE A 90 -16.97 21.65 -15.55
N ILE A 91 -17.18 21.77 -14.24
CA ILE A 91 -16.12 21.88 -13.23
C ILE A 91 -15.95 20.53 -12.52
N ALA A 92 -17.04 20.02 -11.93
CA ALA A 92 -17.00 18.84 -11.09
C ALA A 92 -18.40 18.21 -10.97
N LYS A 93 -18.41 16.91 -10.68
CA LYS A 93 -19.57 16.22 -10.12
C LYS A 93 -19.53 16.37 -8.60
N LEU A 94 -20.64 16.79 -8.01
CA LEU A 94 -20.82 16.93 -6.57
C LEU A 94 -21.66 15.77 -6.05
N LEU A 95 -21.17 15.08 -5.03
CA LEU A 95 -21.89 14.01 -4.35
C LEU A 95 -22.36 14.55 -3.00
N LEU A 96 -23.65 14.83 -2.89
CA LEU A 96 -24.28 15.37 -1.68
C LEU A 96 -24.72 14.22 -0.79
N ARG A 97 -24.37 14.24 0.50
CA ARG A 97 -24.70 13.18 1.45
C ARG A 97 -25.42 13.75 2.66
N GLY A 98 -26.63 13.26 2.91
CA GLY A 98 -27.46 13.71 4.03
C GLY A 98 -28.65 12.78 4.27
N SER A 99 -29.50 13.13 5.22
CA SER A 99 -30.88 12.63 5.27
C SER A 99 -31.65 13.11 4.04
N GLN A 100 -32.79 12.47 3.72
CA GLN A 100 -33.60 12.93 2.59
C GLN A 100 -34.10 14.36 2.83
N GLU A 101 -34.47 14.66 4.07
CA GLU A 101 -34.92 15.98 4.52
C GLU A 101 -33.82 17.05 4.36
N GLU A 102 -32.55 16.70 4.62
CA GLU A 102 -31.40 17.59 4.39
C GLU A 102 -31.16 17.85 2.90
N LEU A 103 -31.37 16.86 2.03
CA LEU A 103 -31.15 16.95 0.58
C LEU A 103 -32.31 17.62 -0.18
N ASP A 104 -33.51 17.61 0.39
CA ASP A 104 -34.72 18.21 -0.19
C ASP A 104 -34.77 19.74 -0.02
N VAL A 105 -33.84 20.31 0.74
CA VAL A 105 -33.70 21.77 0.92
C VAL A 105 -33.43 22.44 -0.43
N SER A 106 -34.07 23.59 -0.67
CA SER A 106 -33.88 24.37 -1.88
C SER A 106 -32.64 25.25 -1.81
N TYR A 107 -31.73 25.06 -2.76
CA TYR A 107 -30.49 25.84 -2.91
C TYR A 107 -30.24 26.20 -4.38
N ASP A 108 -29.38 27.19 -4.60
CA ASP A 108 -28.77 27.51 -5.90
C ASP A 108 -27.28 27.18 -5.86
N LEU A 109 -26.74 26.61 -6.94
CA LEU A 109 -25.30 26.35 -7.08
C LEU A 109 -24.61 27.55 -7.72
N TYR A 110 -23.54 28.03 -7.09
CA TYR A 110 -22.73 29.10 -7.65
C TYR A 110 -21.26 28.69 -7.66
N HIS A 111 -20.76 28.29 -8.84
CA HIS A 111 -19.36 27.96 -9.05
C HIS A 111 -18.76 28.76 -10.21
N ARG A 112 -17.49 29.12 -10.11
CA ARG A 112 -16.69 29.75 -11.16
C ARG A 112 -15.41 28.94 -11.39
N CYS A 113 -15.09 28.64 -12.65
CA CYS A 113 -13.87 27.92 -12.98
C CYS A 113 -12.63 28.81 -12.74
N SER A 114 -11.46 28.17 -12.62
CA SER A 114 -10.19 28.86 -12.40
C SER A 114 -9.81 29.87 -13.50
N THR A 115 -10.39 29.77 -14.71
CA THR A 115 -10.19 30.75 -15.78
C THR A 115 -11.05 32.00 -15.59
N CYS A 116 -12.30 31.83 -15.15
CA CYS A 116 -13.25 32.93 -14.96
C CYS A 116 -13.08 33.65 -13.62
N ALA A 117 -12.53 32.96 -12.62
CA ALA A 117 -12.14 33.50 -11.33
C ALA A 117 -10.69 33.06 -11.05
N PRO A 118 -9.70 33.72 -11.68
CA PRO A 118 -8.29 33.39 -11.46
C PRO A 118 -7.90 33.58 -10.00
N LEU A 119 -7.05 32.68 -9.49
CA LEU A 119 -6.60 32.65 -8.10
C LEU A 119 -6.01 34.02 -7.71
N GLY A 120 -6.74 34.81 -6.93
CA GLY A 120 -6.10 35.85 -6.12
C GLY A 120 -5.09 35.17 -5.20
N HIS A 121 -3.89 35.71 -5.02
CA HIS A 121 -2.81 35.15 -4.19
C HIS A 121 -3.12 35.16 -2.68
N GLY A 122 -4.38 34.97 -2.28
CA GLY A 122 -4.79 34.81 -0.89
C GLY A 122 -4.31 33.46 -0.35
N SER A 123 -3.62 33.49 0.78
CA SER A 123 -2.99 32.34 1.44
C SER A 123 -3.89 31.11 1.45
N SER A 124 -3.32 29.93 1.19
CA SER A 124 -4.00 28.65 1.33
C SER A 124 -4.66 28.53 2.71
N THR A 125 -5.94 28.85 2.81
CA THR A 125 -6.74 28.50 3.97
C THR A 125 -6.85 26.98 3.97
N ARG A 126 -6.40 26.35 5.06
CA ARG A 126 -6.60 24.92 5.30
C ARG A 126 -8.04 24.57 4.94
N LYS A 127 -8.22 23.51 4.15
CA LYS A 127 -9.49 22.90 3.73
C LYS A 127 -10.53 22.99 4.88
N ARG A 128 -11.37 24.04 4.91
CA ARG A 128 -12.44 24.20 5.90
C ARG A 128 -13.59 23.31 5.46
N ALA A 129 -13.51 22.06 5.87
CA ALA A 129 -14.55 21.07 5.61
C ALA A 129 -15.69 21.34 6.59
N ASN A 130 -16.75 22.04 6.15
CA ASN A 130 -18.14 21.99 6.65
C ASN A 130 -19.00 23.22 6.32
N GLU A 131 -18.54 24.16 5.51
CA GLU A 131 -19.35 25.33 5.10
C GLU A 131 -19.70 25.20 3.61
N PRO A 132 -20.73 24.39 3.24
CA PRO A 132 -21.19 24.33 1.86
C PRO A 132 -21.66 25.70 1.35
N ASP A 133 -22.02 26.60 2.26
CA ASP A 133 -22.59 27.92 1.98
C ASP A 133 -21.54 28.98 1.59
N ASP A 134 -20.24 28.69 1.75
CA ASP A 134 -19.17 29.64 1.39
C ASP A 134 -18.86 29.59 -0.12
N THR A 135 -19.47 30.50 -0.88
CA THR A 135 -19.26 30.64 -2.32
C THR A 135 -17.91 31.25 -2.72
N ALA A 136 -17.14 31.79 -1.77
CA ALA A 136 -15.78 32.26 -2.00
C ALA A 136 -14.73 31.14 -1.78
N SER A 137 -15.14 30.01 -1.20
CA SER A 137 -14.25 28.90 -0.90
C SER A 137 -13.72 28.19 -2.17
N PRO A 138 -12.48 27.69 -2.15
CA PRO A 138 -11.93 26.92 -3.25
C PRO A 138 -12.65 25.57 -3.37
N THR A 139 -13.16 25.27 -4.56
CA THR A 139 -13.73 23.97 -4.92
C THR A 139 -12.59 22.97 -5.17
N ILE A 140 -12.17 22.26 -4.12
CA ILE A 140 -11.07 21.29 -4.16
C ILE A 140 -11.62 19.89 -4.43
N CYS A 141 -11.09 19.20 -5.44
CA CYS A 141 -11.48 17.81 -5.70
C CYS A 141 -11.02 16.87 -4.57
N ASP A 142 -11.92 16.06 -4.02
CA ASP A 142 -11.62 15.08 -2.97
C ASP A 142 -10.83 13.85 -3.44
N VAL A 143 -10.66 13.71 -4.76
CA VAL A 143 -9.94 12.59 -5.37
C VAL A 143 -8.48 12.97 -5.65
N CYS A 144 -8.24 14.08 -6.35
CA CYS A 144 -6.88 14.53 -6.71
C CYS A 144 -6.37 15.72 -5.91
N ASN A 145 -7.14 16.25 -4.95
CA ASN A 145 -6.84 17.42 -4.13
C ASN A 145 -6.46 18.72 -4.90
N ARG A 146 -6.72 18.79 -6.22
CA ARG A 146 -6.53 20.00 -7.03
C ARG A 146 -7.73 20.92 -6.94
N ILE A 147 -7.47 22.23 -6.88
CA ILE A 147 -8.49 23.28 -7.00
C ILE A 147 -9.05 23.26 -8.43
N GLN A 148 -10.38 23.14 -8.56
CA GLN A 148 -11.07 23.16 -9.85
C GLN A 148 -11.75 24.51 -10.16
N GLY A 149 -11.90 25.34 -9.13
CA GLY A 149 -12.58 26.62 -9.19
C GLY A 149 -12.89 27.12 -7.79
N PHE A 150 -13.86 28.03 -7.72
CA PHE A 150 -14.39 28.60 -6.49
C PHE A 150 -15.90 28.51 -6.50
N GLY A 151 -16.51 28.32 -5.36
CA GLY A 151 -17.96 28.27 -5.28
C GLY A 151 -18.49 27.32 -4.23
N GLY A 152 -19.79 27.42 -4.04
CA GLY A 152 -20.55 26.69 -3.05
C GLY A 152 -22.04 26.74 -3.36
N PHE A 153 -22.82 26.57 -2.32
CA PHE A 153 -24.27 26.52 -2.35
C PHE A 153 -24.82 27.81 -1.73
N ASN A 154 -25.95 28.29 -2.23
CA ASN A 154 -26.70 29.35 -1.59
C ASN A 154 -28.07 28.80 -1.24
N ALA A 155 -28.41 28.72 0.05
CA ALA A 155 -29.78 28.41 0.45
C ALA A 155 -30.73 29.48 -0.11
N LYS A 156 -31.87 29.07 -0.70
CA LYS A 156 -32.83 30.04 -1.25
C LYS A 156 -33.53 30.87 -0.18
N ASP A 157 -33.68 30.28 1.01
CA ASP A 157 -34.12 30.97 2.20
C ASP A 157 -32.90 31.25 3.09
N SER A 158 -32.62 32.53 3.35
CA SER A 158 -31.47 32.98 4.14
C SER A 158 -31.49 32.49 5.60
N ARG A 159 -32.63 31.96 6.08
CA ARG A 159 -32.74 31.36 7.42
C ARG A 159 -32.45 29.85 7.45
N THR A 160 -32.35 29.22 6.28
CA THR A 160 -32.14 27.78 6.16
C THR A 160 -30.65 27.44 6.15
N ILE A 161 -30.25 26.47 6.97
CA ILE A 161 -28.87 25.96 7.05
C ILE A 161 -28.76 24.71 6.18
N LEU A 162 -27.77 24.65 5.29
CA LEU A 162 -27.50 23.44 4.51
C LEU A 162 -26.68 22.46 5.36
N ALA A 163 -27.33 21.36 5.76
CA ALA A 163 -26.76 20.38 6.69
C ALA A 163 -26.25 19.09 6.01
N PHE A 164 -26.18 19.04 4.67
CA PHE A 164 -25.58 17.92 3.93
C PHE A 164 -24.06 18.10 3.76
N SER A 165 -23.33 17.00 3.57
CA SER A 165 -21.91 17.05 3.19
C SER A 165 -21.72 16.96 1.68
N VAL A 166 -20.66 17.57 1.16
CA VAL A 166 -20.35 17.64 -0.27
C VAL A 166 -19.02 16.96 -0.52
N GLU A 167 -19.00 15.98 -1.42
CA GLU A 167 -17.78 15.38 -1.97
C GLU A 167 -17.62 15.81 -3.43
N VAL A 168 -16.51 16.49 -3.74
CA VAL A 168 -16.24 17.11 -5.04
C VAL A 168 -15.36 16.20 -5.90
N VAL A 169 -15.85 15.81 -7.08
CA VAL A 169 -15.11 14.97 -8.02
C VAL A 169 -14.93 15.72 -9.34
N CYS A 170 -13.71 16.17 -9.63
CA CYS A 170 -13.46 16.91 -10.87
C CYS A 170 -13.73 16.06 -12.11
N ALA A 171 -13.94 16.70 -13.26
CA ALA A 171 -14.22 16.02 -14.53
C ALA A 171 -13.17 14.95 -14.90
N SER A 172 -11.89 15.23 -14.68
CA SER A 172 -10.84 14.24 -14.93
C SER A 172 -10.98 13.04 -13.99
N CYS A 173 -11.21 13.27 -12.70
CA CYS A 173 -11.31 12.18 -11.72
C CYS A 173 -12.59 11.37 -11.88
N SER A 174 -13.70 11.99 -12.26
CA SER A 174 -14.95 11.29 -12.52
C SER A 174 -14.82 10.34 -13.71
N ASN A 175 -13.92 10.62 -14.65
CA ASN A 175 -13.61 9.76 -15.79
C ASN A 175 -12.66 8.62 -15.41
N LYS A 176 -11.63 8.88 -14.61
CA LYS A 176 -10.58 7.90 -14.26
C LYS A 176 -10.92 6.98 -13.09
N TYR A 177 -11.68 7.47 -12.11
CA TYR A 177 -11.84 6.80 -10.83
C TYR A 177 -13.29 6.47 -10.50
N ARG A 178 -13.47 5.41 -9.71
CA ARG A 178 -14.73 5.04 -9.08
C ARG A 178 -14.45 4.63 -7.63
N ARG A 179 -15.39 4.93 -6.74
CA ARG A 179 -15.31 4.60 -5.31
C ARG A 179 -15.80 3.16 -5.10
N CYS A 180 -14.94 2.29 -4.58
CA CYS A 180 -15.31 0.92 -4.24
C CYS A 180 -15.93 0.87 -2.84
N THR A 181 -17.19 0.43 -2.73
CA THR A 181 -17.93 0.42 -1.45
C THR A 181 -17.45 -0.62 -0.45
N ASN A 182 -16.69 -1.64 -0.90
CA ASN A 182 -16.21 -2.73 -0.03
C ASN A 182 -14.74 -2.60 0.36
N CYS A 183 -13.95 -1.79 -0.35
CA CYS A 183 -12.59 -1.48 0.04
C CYS A 183 -12.63 -0.73 1.39
N GLY A 184 -12.23 -1.41 2.47
CA GLY A 184 -12.28 -0.87 3.83
C GLY A 184 -11.51 0.45 4.00
N GLY A 185 -11.79 1.15 5.10
CA GLY A 185 -11.28 2.49 5.37
C GLY A 185 -12.37 3.54 5.14
N GLY A 186 -13.24 3.73 6.13
CA GLY A 186 -14.11 4.90 6.15
C GLY A 186 -13.25 6.12 6.43
N SER A 187 -13.20 7.07 5.50
CA SER A 187 -12.86 8.43 5.89
C SER A 187 -14.02 8.93 6.76
N ALA A 188 -13.74 9.58 7.88
CA ALA A 188 -14.79 10.20 8.71
C ALA A 188 -15.69 11.19 7.92
N ARG A 189 -15.24 11.63 6.73
CA ARG A 189 -15.86 12.66 5.90
C ARG A 189 -16.45 12.15 4.58
N GLY A 190 -15.86 11.12 3.98
CA GLY A 190 -16.28 10.57 2.68
C GLY A 190 -17.09 9.30 2.86
N GLY A 191 -17.90 8.92 1.86
CA GLY A 191 -18.69 7.67 1.91
C GLY A 191 -17.85 6.42 2.28
N ILE A 192 -18.51 5.29 2.49
CA ILE A 192 -17.79 4.03 2.72
C ILE A 192 -17.01 3.68 1.44
N GLY A 193 -15.71 3.42 1.54
CA GLY A 193 -14.92 2.94 0.41
C GLY A 193 -13.59 3.66 0.14
N LYS A 194 -12.82 3.12 -0.81
CA LYS A 194 -11.62 3.77 -1.38
C LYS A 194 -11.82 4.10 -2.85
N TRP A 195 -11.24 5.21 -3.31
CA TRP A 195 -11.16 5.55 -4.73
C TRP A 195 -10.17 4.64 -5.44
N ARG A 196 -10.58 4.12 -6.61
CA ARG A 196 -9.81 3.18 -7.43
C ARG A 196 -9.98 3.51 -8.91
N CYS A 197 -9.01 3.08 -9.72
CA CYS A 197 -9.12 3.08 -11.19
C CYS A 197 -10.41 2.38 -11.65
N LYS A 198 -11.09 2.88 -12.69
CA LYS A 198 -12.35 2.28 -13.16
C LYS A 198 -12.17 0.93 -13.81
N GLU A 199 -11.00 0.70 -14.40
CA GLU A 199 -10.60 -0.48 -15.16
C GLU A 199 -10.56 -1.75 -14.29
N ILE A 200 -10.60 -1.60 -12.97
CA ILE A 200 -10.64 -2.72 -12.02
C ILE A 200 -12.05 -3.00 -11.49
N PHE A 201 -13.07 -2.31 -12.00
CA PHE A 201 -14.47 -2.62 -11.75
C PHE A 201 -15.00 -3.44 -12.92
N GLU A 202 -15.76 -4.48 -12.60
CA GLU A 202 -16.60 -5.16 -13.59
C GLU A 202 -17.81 -4.27 -13.88
N ASP A 203 -18.35 -4.37 -15.10
CA ASP A 203 -19.50 -3.58 -15.54
C ASP A 203 -20.66 -3.70 -14.54
N ASP A 204 -21.30 -2.55 -14.26
CA ASP A 204 -22.37 -2.37 -13.28
C ASP A 204 -22.07 -2.69 -11.81
N ARG A 205 -20.85 -3.14 -11.46
CA ARG A 205 -20.48 -3.36 -10.05
C ARG A 205 -20.01 -2.08 -9.35
N LYS A 206 -20.47 -1.93 -8.10
CA LYS A 206 -20.02 -0.87 -7.16
C LYS A 206 -18.75 -1.24 -6.39
N THR A 207 -18.21 -2.42 -6.64
CA THR A 207 -17.03 -2.98 -5.99
C THR A 207 -16.00 -3.33 -7.04
N CYS A 208 -14.72 -3.09 -6.75
CA CYS A 208 -13.65 -3.52 -7.65
C CYS A 208 -13.45 -5.05 -7.59
N ARG A 209 -12.57 -5.57 -8.43
CA ARG A 209 -12.20 -7.00 -8.48
C ARG A 209 -11.15 -7.42 -7.44
N LEU A 210 -10.54 -6.45 -6.75
CA LEU A 210 -9.54 -6.74 -5.71
C LEU A 210 -10.16 -7.50 -4.55
N SER A 211 -9.36 -8.31 -3.87
CA SER A 211 -9.79 -8.96 -2.63
C SER A 211 -10.28 -7.93 -1.60
N HIS A 212 -11.50 -8.16 -1.12
CA HIS A 212 -12.13 -7.40 -0.03
C HIS A 212 -12.12 -8.17 1.29
N GLU A 213 -11.37 -9.26 1.35
CA GLU A 213 -11.42 -10.19 2.46
C GLU A 213 -10.82 -9.55 3.71
N ARG A 214 -11.58 -9.58 4.82
CA ARG A 214 -11.10 -9.04 6.09
C ARG A 214 -10.40 -10.17 6.83
N LEU A 215 -9.08 -10.15 6.75
CA LEU A 215 -8.25 -11.23 7.30
C LEU A 215 -8.38 -11.36 8.83
N GLY A 216 -8.53 -10.24 9.55
CA GLY A 216 -8.97 -10.17 10.96
C GLY A 216 -8.48 -11.30 11.88
N GLY A 217 -9.37 -11.79 12.74
CA GLY A 217 -9.17 -13.00 13.55
C GLY A 217 -9.62 -14.26 12.81
N ARG A 218 -9.18 -14.47 11.56
CA ARG A 218 -9.37 -15.76 10.88
C ARG A 218 -8.37 -16.79 11.42
N ASP A 219 -8.71 -18.06 11.28
CA ASP A 219 -7.74 -19.15 11.43
C ASP A 219 -6.71 -19.04 10.31
N MET A 220 -5.43 -19.03 10.68
CA MET A 220 -4.32 -18.91 9.75
C MET A 220 -3.37 -20.10 9.91
N GLU A 221 -2.66 -20.41 8.83
CA GLU A 221 -1.60 -21.40 8.77
C GLU A 221 -0.35 -20.75 8.19
N LEU A 222 0.81 -21.01 8.81
CA LEU A 222 2.11 -20.56 8.32
C LEU A 222 3.04 -21.76 8.17
N ALA A 223 3.66 -21.87 7.01
CA ALA A 223 4.68 -22.88 6.71
C ALA A 223 5.93 -22.22 6.12
N VAL A 224 7.11 -22.73 6.47
CA VAL A 224 8.39 -22.34 5.88
C VAL A 224 8.93 -23.50 5.06
N TRP A 225 9.39 -23.19 3.85
CA TRP A 225 9.90 -24.15 2.88
C TRP A 225 11.26 -23.72 2.36
N ASP A 226 12.16 -24.66 2.09
CA ASP A 226 13.32 -24.39 1.24
C ASP A 226 12.92 -24.51 -0.24
N ILE A 227 13.04 -23.41 -0.98
CA ILE A 227 12.65 -23.29 -2.38
C ILE A 227 13.46 -24.24 -3.26
N LEU A 228 14.75 -24.45 -2.97
CA LEU A 228 15.66 -25.18 -3.85
C LEU A 228 15.68 -26.68 -3.56
N THR A 229 15.31 -27.10 -2.36
CA THR A 229 15.42 -28.50 -1.93
C THR A 229 14.07 -29.17 -1.65
N GLU A 230 13.07 -28.45 -1.14
CA GLU A 230 11.79 -29.05 -0.71
C GLU A 230 10.64 -28.83 -1.71
N LEU A 231 10.70 -27.77 -2.52
CA LEU A 231 9.65 -27.46 -3.50
C LEU A 231 9.78 -28.19 -4.85
N PRO A 232 10.97 -28.46 -5.40
CA PRO A 232 11.08 -29.10 -6.72
C PRO A 232 10.33 -30.43 -6.78
N GLY A 233 9.59 -30.66 -7.87
CA GLY A 233 8.83 -31.89 -8.10
C GLY A 233 7.48 -31.99 -7.38
N ARG A 234 7.12 -31.03 -6.52
CA ARG A 234 5.81 -31.01 -5.87
C ARG A 234 4.68 -30.71 -6.84
N GLN A 235 3.61 -31.51 -6.79
CA GLN A 235 2.45 -31.40 -7.67
C GLN A 235 1.63 -30.12 -7.46
N ASP A 236 1.66 -29.56 -6.25
CA ASP A 236 0.94 -28.36 -5.85
C ASP A 236 1.74 -27.05 -6.07
N LEU A 237 3.02 -27.15 -6.45
CA LEU A 237 3.88 -25.98 -6.67
C LEU A 237 3.35 -25.03 -7.77
N PRO A 238 2.86 -25.49 -8.93
CA PRO A 238 2.32 -24.58 -9.95
C PRO A 238 1.15 -23.72 -9.44
N GLN A 239 0.25 -24.31 -8.63
CA GLN A 239 -0.89 -23.63 -8.04
C GLN A 239 -0.43 -22.60 -7.00
N VAL A 240 0.61 -22.93 -6.22
CA VAL A 240 1.22 -22.02 -5.23
C VAL A 240 1.85 -20.83 -5.92
N ILE A 241 2.62 -21.05 -6.99
CA ILE A 241 3.20 -19.97 -7.80
C ILE A 241 2.06 -19.09 -8.35
N GLY A 242 1.01 -19.69 -8.92
CA GLY A 242 -0.16 -18.92 -9.41
C GLY A 242 -0.85 -18.10 -8.31
N ALA A 243 -0.91 -18.61 -7.08
CA ALA A 243 -1.45 -17.87 -5.93
C ALA A 243 -0.53 -16.71 -5.50
N ILE A 244 0.79 -16.92 -5.51
CA ILE A 244 1.79 -15.87 -5.24
C ILE A 244 1.69 -14.75 -6.29
N GLU A 245 1.59 -15.11 -7.57
CA GLU A 245 1.44 -14.16 -8.67
C GLU A 245 0.15 -13.36 -8.58
N SER A 246 -0.96 -14.04 -8.24
CA SER A 246 -2.26 -13.39 -8.04
C SER A 246 -2.21 -12.40 -6.87
N LEU A 247 -1.61 -12.80 -5.74
CA LEU A 247 -1.42 -11.92 -4.58
C LEU A 247 -0.56 -10.69 -4.95
N TRP A 248 0.56 -10.91 -5.63
CA TRP A 248 1.43 -9.83 -6.11
C TRP A 248 0.67 -8.85 -7.01
N HIS A 249 -0.06 -9.37 -8.01
CA HIS A 249 -0.84 -8.57 -8.95
C HIS A 249 -1.87 -7.70 -8.22
N ASP A 250 -2.65 -8.31 -7.32
CA ASP A 250 -3.64 -7.60 -6.50
C ASP A 250 -3.00 -6.52 -5.64
N HIS A 251 -1.85 -6.79 -5.01
CA HIS A 251 -1.13 -5.81 -4.20
C HIS A 251 -0.51 -4.67 -5.02
N VAL A 252 -0.08 -4.93 -6.26
CA VAL A 252 0.39 -3.88 -7.17
C VAL A 252 -0.77 -2.95 -7.53
N ILE A 253 -1.89 -3.50 -8.00
CA ILE A 253 -3.06 -2.71 -8.39
C ILE A 253 -3.70 -1.99 -7.20
N ALA A 254 -3.82 -2.66 -6.04
CA ALA A 254 -4.39 -2.08 -4.83
C ALA A 254 -3.62 -0.86 -4.30
N ARG A 255 -2.41 -0.61 -4.80
CA ARG A 255 -1.54 0.45 -4.33
C ARG A 255 -1.20 1.46 -5.40
N MET A 256 -0.91 1.01 -6.61
CA MET A 256 -0.64 1.88 -7.74
C MET A 256 -1.94 2.44 -8.33
N GLY A 257 -3.02 1.66 -8.34
CA GLY A 257 -4.31 2.03 -8.93
C GLY A 257 -5.16 2.95 -8.07
N VAL A 258 -4.54 3.89 -7.34
CA VAL A 258 -5.22 4.89 -6.49
C VAL A 258 -4.86 6.31 -6.91
N PRO A 259 -5.76 7.28 -6.72
CA PRO A 259 -5.50 8.68 -7.05
C PRO A 259 -4.24 9.25 -6.39
N GLU A 260 -3.98 8.88 -5.14
CA GLU A 260 -2.83 9.38 -4.36
C GLU A 260 -1.48 9.00 -4.99
N VAL A 261 -1.47 7.98 -5.84
CA VAL A 261 -0.30 7.56 -6.62
C VAL A 261 -0.36 8.15 -8.02
N LEU A 262 -1.43 7.86 -8.77
CA LEU A 262 -1.51 8.21 -10.19
C LEU A 262 -1.50 9.71 -10.48
N GLU A 263 -1.97 10.55 -9.54
CA GLU A 263 -2.01 12.00 -9.75
C GLU A 263 -0.69 12.70 -9.44
N TYR A 264 0.28 12.02 -8.82
CA TYR A 264 1.51 12.64 -8.29
C TYR A 264 2.81 11.98 -8.75
N GLN A 265 2.75 11.01 -9.66
CA GLN A 265 3.92 10.17 -9.98
C GLN A 265 4.13 10.00 -11.49
N SER A 266 5.21 9.28 -11.84
CA SER A 266 5.60 9.00 -13.23
C SER A 266 4.69 8.01 -13.94
N VAL A 267 3.95 7.18 -13.20
CA VAL A 267 2.89 6.33 -13.72
C VAL A 267 1.55 7.00 -13.44
N ARG A 268 0.81 7.36 -14.48
CA ARG A 268 -0.37 8.24 -14.41
C ARG A 268 -1.69 7.60 -14.83
N THR A 269 -1.65 6.41 -15.42
CA THR A 269 -2.84 5.67 -15.85
C THR A 269 -2.77 4.20 -15.48
N TYR A 270 -3.92 3.54 -15.50
CA TYR A 270 -3.99 2.09 -15.29
C TYR A 270 -3.25 1.33 -16.41
N GLU A 271 -3.35 1.80 -17.66
CA GLU A 271 -2.66 1.23 -18.81
C GLU A 271 -1.14 1.29 -18.63
N GLU A 272 -0.61 2.38 -18.08
CA GLU A 272 0.81 2.49 -17.77
C GLU A 272 1.24 1.55 -16.64
N ILE A 273 0.41 1.36 -15.60
CA ILE A 273 0.67 0.34 -14.56
C ILE A 273 0.75 -1.03 -15.21
N LYS A 274 -0.20 -1.35 -16.08
CA LYS A 274 -0.25 -2.64 -16.77
C LYS A 274 1.00 -2.84 -17.62
N ALA A 275 1.27 -1.93 -18.56
CA ALA A 275 2.37 -2.05 -19.51
C ALA A 275 3.76 -2.03 -18.86
N LYS A 276 3.98 -1.18 -17.84
CA LYS A 276 5.30 -0.98 -17.22
C LYS A 276 5.57 -1.91 -16.03
N ILE A 277 4.56 -2.58 -15.49
CA ILE A 277 4.71 -3.39 -14.26
C ILE A 277 4.07 -4.78 -14.42
N LEU A 278 2.79 -4.86 -14.76
CA LEU A 278 2.07 -6.14 -14.76
C LEU A 278 2.43 -7.04 -15.94
N ASP A 279 2.58 -6.47 -17.13
CA ASP A 279 2.88 -7.19 -18.37
C ASP A 279 4.35 -7.69 -18.39
N LEU A 280 5.19 -7.22 -17.46
CA LEU A 280 6.54 -7.76 -17.22
C LEU A 280 6.53 -9.06 -16.39
N HIS A 281 5.36 -9.57 -16.05
CA HIS A 281 5.12 -10.73 -15.20
C HIS A 281 5.67 -10.57 -13.76
N PHE A 282 5.38 -11.57 -12.93
CA PHE A 282 5.86 -11.59 -11.55
C PHE A 282 7.39 -11.74 -11.51
N PRO A 283 8.13 -10.74 -11.00
CA PRO A 283 9.60 -10.74 -11.06
C PRO A 283 10.23 -11.85 -10.21
N GLY A 284 9.51 -12.40 -9.23
CA GLY A 284 10.04 -13.48 -8.40
C GLY A 284 9.89 -14.87 -9.00
N ARG A 285 9.31 -15.02 -10.21
CA ARG A 285 9.06 -16.34 -10.82
C ARG A 285 10.35 -17.15 -11.02
N SER A 286 11.45 -16.48 -11.34
CA SER A 286 12.78 -17.08 -11.52
C SER A 286 13.37 -17.65 -10.21
N LEU A 287 12.87 -17.26 -9.04
CA LEU A 287 13.30 -17.85 -7.77
C LEU A 287 12.78 -19.27 -7.60
N PHE A 288 11.62 -19.58 -8.20
CA PHE A 288 10.95 -20.88 -8.11
C PHE A 288 11.24 -21.79 -9.31
N THR A 289 11.86 -21.26 -10.36
CA THR A 289 12.08 -21.97 -11.62
C THR A 289 13.56 -21.96 -11.98
N ASN A 290 14.12 -23.12 -12.28
CA ASN A 290 15.46 -23.29 -12.85
C ASN A 290 16.64 -22.80 -11.98
N GLN A 291 16.50 -22.80 -10.65
CA GLN A 291 17.61 -22.54 -9.74
C GLN A 291 18.20 -23.86 -9.24
N ALA A 292 19.51 -24.04 -9.44
CA ALA A 292 20.22 -25.15 -8.82
C ALA A 292 20.52 -24.83 -7.35
N PRO A 293 20.45 -25.81 -6.44
CA PRO A 293 20.92 -25.64 -5.07
C PRO A 293 22.37 -25.15 -5.05
N VAL A 294 22.63 -24.06 -4.32
CA VAL A 294 23.99 -23.53 -4.13
C VAL A 294 24.48 -24.00 -2.75
N PRO A 295 25.62 -24.72 -2.66
CA PRO A 295 26.20 -25.12 -1.40
C PRO A 295 26.39 -23.93 -0.45
N GLY A 296 26.14 -24.12 0.84
CA GLY A 296 26.28 -23.05 1.84
C GLY A 296 25.21 -21.96 1.77
N ARG A 297 24.15 -22.13 0.96
CA ARG A 297 23.02 -21.20 0.89
C ARG A 297 21.68 -21.91 1.08
N ARG A 298 20.71 -21.19 1.64
CA ARG A 298 19.32 -21.60 1.77
C ARG A 298 18.42 -20.48 1.26
N LEU A 299 17.50 -20.81 0.37
CA LEU A 299 16.47 -19.88 -0.09
C LEU A 299 15.14 -20.31 0.51
N LEU A 300 14.71 -19.62 1.56
CA LEU A 300 13.55 -19.96 2.36
C LEU A 300 12.32 -19.16 1.94
N LEU A 301 11.16 -19.79 1.96
CA LEU A 301 9.85 -19.22 1.64
C LEU A 301 8.90 -19.44 2.81
N ALA A 302 8.38 -18.35 3.39
CA ALA A 302 7.27 -18.43 4.34
C ALA A 302 5.96 -18.09 3.64
N LEU A 303 4.99 -19.00 3.71
CA LEU A 303 3.64 -18.82 3.20
C LEU A 303 2.66 -18.75 4.35
N THR A 304 1.83 -17.70 4.37
CA THR A 304 0.73 -17.55 5.31
C THR A 304 -0.60 -17.65 4.58
N TRP A 305 -1.41 -18.61 5.00
CA TRP A 305 -2.71 -18.94 4.44
C TRP A 305 -3.81 -18.61 5.46
N ALA A 306 -4.83 -17.86 5.05
CA ALA A 306 -6.02 -17.61 5.87
C ALA A 306 -7.15 -18.54 5.44
N LYS A 307 -7.76 -19.26 6.39
CA LYS A 307 -8.92 -20.10 6.10
C LYS A 307 -10.09 -19.27 5.58
N MET A 308 -10.68 -19.74 4.50
CA MET A 308 -11.89 -19.16 3.96
C MET A 308 -13.08 -19.54 4.84
N ARG A 309 -13.86 -18.54 5.22
CA ARG A 309 -15.14 -18.71 5.91
C ARG A 309 -16.22 -18.05 5.09
N ALA A 310 -17.37 -18.71 4.98
CA ALA A 310 -18.52 -18.11 4.35
C ALA A 310 -18.92 -16.84 5.13
N ARG A 311 -19.32 -15.78 4.43
CA ARG A 311 -19.68 -14.50 5.07
C ARG A 311 -20.79 -14.63 6.14
N ARG A 312 -21.65 -15.64 6.03
CA ARG A 312 -22.75 -15.92 6.96
C ARG A 312 -22.38 -16.94 8.05
N ASP A 313 -21.18 -17.48 8.01
CA ASP A 313 -20.69 -18.39 9.03
C ASP A 313 -20.46 -17.61 10.34
N LYS A 314 -21.17 -18.02 11.38
CA LYS A 314 -21.09 -17.45 12.74
C LYS A 314 -20.34 -18.37 13.70
N SER A 315 -19.78 -19.49 13.23
CA SER A 315 -19.01 -20.39 14.06
C SER A 315 -17.80 -19.66 14.66
N LYS A 316 -17.48 -19.98 15.92
CA LYS A 316 -16.27 -19.46 16.57
C LYS A 316 -15.04 -19.96 15.80
N PRO A 317 -14.03 -19.13 15.55
CA PRO A 317 -12.80 -19.58 14.94
C PRO A 317 -12.06 -20.58 15.82
N LEU A 318 -11.33 -21.53 15.21
CA LEU A 318 -10.65 -22.60 15.95
C LEU A 318 -9.72 -22.02 17.01
N TRP A 319 -9.01 -20.94 16.68
CA TRP A 319 -8.13 -20.27 17.64
C TRP A 319 -8.84 -19.66 18.86
N ALA A 320 -10.13 -19.34 18.73
CA ALA A 320 -10.96 -18.82 19.82
C ALA A 320 -11.68 -19.94 20.60
N GLN A 321 -11.57 -21.19 20.14
CA GLN A 321 -12.05 -22.37 20.87
C GLN A 321 -10.96 -22.92 21.79
N SER A 322 -9.69 -22.77 21.42
CA SER A 322 -8.52 -23.14 22.24
C SER A 322 -8.18 -22.07 23.27
N ARG A 323 -7.89 -22.46 24.52
CA ARG A 323 -7.41 -21.51 25.54
C ARG A 323 -5.92 -21.18 25.29
N PRO A 324 -5.42 -20.01 25.72
CA PRO A 324 -4.00 -19.67 25.58
C PRO A 324 -3.05 -20.72 26.17
N GLN A 325 -3.44 -21.39 27.27
CA GLN A 325 -2.64 -22.43 27.91
C GLN A 325 -2.50 -23.70 27.05
N ASP A 326 -3.42 -23.93 26.12
CA ASP A 326 -3.42 -25.11 25.24
C ASP A 326 -2.55 -24.90 23.99
N LYS A 327 -2.05 -23.66 23.76
CA LYS A 327 -1.28 -23.31 22.57
C LYS A 327 0.21 -23.56 22.79
N SER A 328 0.71 -24.69 22.29
CA SER A 328 2.15 -24.98 22.31
C SER A 328 2.92 -24.17 21.26
N ILE A 329 4.18 -23.83 21.56
CA ILE A 329 5.09 -23.18 20.61
C ILE A 329 5.43 -24.07 19.40
N HIS A 330 5.17 -25.38 19.49
CA HIS A 330 5.40 -26.35 18.42
C HIS A 330 4.25 -26.38 17.40
N GLU A 331 3.03 -26.01 17.82
CA GLU A 331 1.85 -25.98 16.94
C GLU A 331 1.43 -24.57 16.54
N TRP A 332 1.74 -23.56 17.36
CA TRP A 332 1.27 -22.20 17.17
C TRP A 332 2.42 -21.23 16.96
N VAL A 333 2.29 -20.38 15.94
CA VAL A 333 3.21 -19.28 15.65
C VAL A 333 2.71 -17.99 16.31
N ALA A 334 1.40 -17.75 16.25
CA ALA A 334 0.73 -16.61 16.86
C ALA A 334 -0.66 -17.02 17.36
N TYR A 335 -1.37 -16.11 18.05
CA TYR A 335 -2.65 -16.44 18.70
C TYR A 335 -3.70 -17.05 17.76
N ASN A 336 -3.71 -16.67 16.48
CA ASN A 336 -4.63 -17.19 15.45
C ASN A 336 -3.89 -17.89 14.28
N THR A 337 -2.59 -18.13 14.41
CA THR A 337 -1.76 -18.69 13.32
C THR A 337 -1.09 -19.97 13.79
N ARG A 338 -1.48 -21.09 13.17
CA ARG A 338 -0.89 -22.41 13.40
C ARG A 338 0.32 -22.61 12.48
N ARG A 339 1.28 -23.40 12.94
CA ARG A 339 2.33 -23.95 12.09
C ARG A 339 1.73 -25.05 11.22
N SER A 340 2.09 -25.08 9.94
CA SER A 340 1.61 -26.05 8.96
C SER A 340 2.78 -26.63 8.18
N ASN A 341 2.58 -27.84 7.65
CA ASN A 341 3.47 -28.51 6.71
C ASN A 341 2.75 -28.74 5.35
N VAL A 342 1.63 -28.06 5.13
CA VAL A 342 0.86 -28.13 3.89
C VAL A 342 1.22 -26.93 3.02
N LEU A 343 1.76 -27.20 1.83
CA LEU A 343 2.22 -26.14 0.93
C LEU A 343 1.03 -25.35 0.37
N TYR A 344 -0.04 -26.05 -0.04
CA TYR A 344 -1.27 -25.46 -0.56
C TYR A 344 -2.52 -25.97 0.19
N PRO A 345 -2.86 -25.41 1.36
CA PRO A 345 -3.98 -25.87 2.17
C PRO A 345 -5.33 -25.57 1.51
N ALA A 346 -6.20 -26.58 1.43
CA ALA A 346 -7.54 -26.44 0.87
C ALA A 346 -8.38 -25.37 1.58
N ASN A 347 -9.30 -24.74 0.83
CA ASN A 347 -10.20 -23.69 1.31
C ASN A 347 -9.47 -22.54 2.03
N SER A 348 -8.30 -22.15 1.52
CA SER A 348 -7.49 -21.07 2.08
C SER A 348 -7.18 -20.00 1.04
N LEU A 349 -7.01 -18.77 1.50
CA LEU A 349 -6.54 -17.64 0.72
C LEU A 349 -5.09 -17.34 1.12
N LEU A 350 -4.18 -17.27 0.15
CA LEU A 350 -2.80 -16.81 0.41
C LEU A 350 -2.84 -15.34 0.80
N CYS A 351 -2.26 -14.99 1.94
CA CYS A 351 -2.32 -13.63 2.47
C CYS A 351 -1.00 -13.11 3.03
N GLY A 352 0.07 -13.90 2.95
CA GLY A 352 1.41 -13.49 3.30
C GLY A 352 2.44 -14.36 2.59
N VAL A 353 3.45 -13.72 2.01
CA VAL A 353 4.56 -14.40 1.34
C VAL A 353 5.84 -13.64 1.66
N TRP A 354 6.76 -14.31 2.32
CA TRP A 354 8.08 -13.78 2.64
C TRP A 354 9.14 -14.72 2.08
N ILE A 355 10.25 -14.13 1.67
CA ILE A 355 11.40 -14.88 1.16
C ILE A 355 12.61 -14.44 1.95
N ALA A 356 13.43 -15.39 2.34
CA ALA A 356 14.72 -15.11 2.94
C ALA A 356 15.81 -15.91 2.23
N GLU A 357 16.99 -15.32 2.07
CA GLU A 357 18.18 -16.03 1.60
C GLU A 357 19.23 -15.98 2.70
N TRP A 358 19.56 -17.15 3.23
CA TRP A 358 20.58 -17.32 4.25
C TRP A 358 21.87 -17.80 3.58
N ASN A 359 22.93 -17.01 3.72
CA ASN A 359 24.28 -17.42 3.40
C ASN A 359 24.97 -17.85 4.70
N ILE A 360 25.30 -19.14 4.76
CA ILE A 360 25.81 -19.80 5.96
C ILE A 360 27.21 -19.31 6.28
N ALA A 361 28.10 -19.30 5.29
CA ALA A 361 29.51 -18.93 5.45
C ALA A 361 29.67 -17.45 5.84
N ASP A 362 28.94 -16.56 5.16
CA ASP A 362 29.02 -15.12 5.41
C ASP A 362 28.13 -14.66 6.57
N ARG A 363 27.37 -15.58 7.17
CA ARG A 363 26.43 -15.31 8.27
C ARG A 363 25.48 -14.15 7.95
N THR A 364 25.05 -14.04 6.70
CA THR A 364 24.09 -13.01 6.26
C THR A 364 22.71 -13.60 6.00
N LEU A 365 21.68 -12.85 6.34
CA LEU A 365 20.28 -13.17 6.06
C LEU A 365 19.66 -12.01 5.30
N LEU A 366 19.42 -12.20 4.02
CA LEU A 366 18.63 -11.28 3.22
C LEU A 366 17.15 -11.59 3.44
N MET A 367 16.33 -10.59 3.78
CA MET A 367 14.89 -10.75 3.88
C MET A 367 14.18 -9.87 2.86
N GLY A 368 13.12 -10.42 2.25
CA GLY A 368 12.23 -9.71 1.37
C GLY A 368 10.81 -10.28 1.40
N THR A 369 9.92 -9.63 0.67
CA THR A 369 8.58 -10.16 0.40
C THR A 369 8.32 -10.04 -1.09
N VAL A 370 7.51 -10.94 -1.65
CA VAL A 370 7.05 -10.80 -3.03
C VAL A 370 6.23 -9.52 -3.23
N CYS A 371 5.69 -8.95 -2.15
CA CYS A 371 4.94 -7.70 -2.11
C CYS A 371 5.70 -6.59 -1.35
N MET A 372 6.92 -6.21 -1.78
CA MET A 372 7.86 -5.24 -1.09
C MET A 372 7.40 -3.78 -0.99
N PHE A 373 6.19 -3.59 -0.54
CA PHE A 373 5.35 -2.57 -1.13
C PHE A 373 4.19 -2.19 -0.23
N ASP A 374 3.87 -3.05 0.74
CA ASP A 374 2.88 -2.77 1.73
C ASP A 374 3.54 -2.28 3.03
N TYR A 375 3.39 -1.00 3.32
CA TYR A 375 3.81 -0.42 4.60
C TYR A 375 3.01 -1.02 5.78
N LEU A 376 1.78 -1.48 5.56
CA LEU A 376 0.90 -1.95 6.63
C LEU A 376 1.08 -3.45 6.96
N ASP A 377 1.52 -4.27 6.00
CA ASP A 377 1.78 -5.70 6.24
C ASP A 377 3.17 -5.97 6.87
N VAL A 378 4.07 -4.99 6.80
CA VAL A 378 5.40 -5.08 7.43
C VAL A 378 5.31 -5.04 8.96
N GLU A 379 4.23 -4.57 9.58
CA GLU A 379 4.26 -4.29 11.02
C GLU A 379 3.98 -5.52 11.92
N ASP A 380 3.01 -6.40 11.62
CA ASP A 380 2.67 -7.51 12.54
C ASP A 380 3.02 -8.92 12.02
N ARG A 381 2.78 -9.21 10.73
CA ARG A 381 2.92 -10.59 10.19
C ARG A 381 4.31 -10.91 9.65
N SER A 382 5.04 -9.88 9.25
CA SER A 382 6.46 -10.00 8.88
C SER A 382 7.28 -10.62 10.01
N ALA A 383 7.01 -10.21 11.25
CA ALA A 383 7.69 -10.68 12.44
C ALA A 383 7.52 -12.19 12.64
N TYR A 384 6.31 -12.71 12.41
CA TYR A 384 6.06 -14.15 12.48
C TYR A 384 6.81 -14.92 11.40
N SER A 385 6.82 -14.42 10.17
CA SER A 385 7.56 -15.07 9.09
C SER A 385 9.07 -15.05 9.36
N PHE A 386 9.60 -13.93 9.84
CA PHE A 386 11.00 -13.81 10.24
C PHE A 386 11.38 -14.76 11.37
N GLU A 387 10.55 -14.86 12.41
CA GLU A 387 10.80 -15.77 13.53
C GLU A 387 10.71 -17.25 13.13
N GLU A 388 9.91 -17.59 12.13
CA GLU A 388 9.86 -18.94 11.59
C GLU A 388 11.08 -19.23 10.69
N PHE A 389 11.59 -18.24 9.94
CA PHE A 389 12.89 -18.38 9.28
C PHE A 389 14.01 -18.61 10.30
N MET A 390 14.09 -17.78 11.35
CA MET A 390 15.12 -17.93 12.37
C MET A 390 14.99 -19.26 13.12
N GLN A 391 13.76 -19.73 13.41
CA GLN A 391 13.58 -21.05 14.02
C GLN A 391 14.10 -22.15 13.11
N ARG A 392 13.77 -22.12 11.81
CA ARG A 392 14.25 -23.11 10.85
C ARG A 392 15.77 -23.11 10.75
N ILE A 393 16.38 -21.93 10.60
CA ILE A 393 17.83 -21.74 10.52
C ILE A 393 18.53 -22.29 11.78
N LEU A 394 18.04 -21.93 12.97
CA LEU A 394 18.66 -22.36 14.23
C LEU A 394 18.50 -23.88 14.48
N CYS A 395 17.39 -24.48 14.05
CA CYS A 395 17.24 -25.94 14.06
C CYS A 395 18.24 -26.60 13.10
N GLU A 396 18.36 -26.10 11.85
CA GLU A 396 19.33 -26.62 10.88
C GLU A 396 20.78 -26.50 11.38
N ILE A 397 21.14 -25.38 12.01
CA ILE A 397 22.46 -25.21 12.65
C ILE A 397 22.68 -26.27 13.73
N LYS A 398 21.68 -26.49 14.60
CA LYS A 398 21.78 -27.48 15.68
C LYS A 398 21.97 -28.89 15.12
N GLU A 399 21.21 -29.26 14.10
CA GLU A 399 21.30 -30.57 13.44
C GLU A 399 22.64 -30.75 12.71
N HIS A 400 23.08 -29.73 11.95
CA HIS A 400 24.37 -29.73 11.26
C HIS A 400 25.54 -29.84 12.24
N ASN A 401 25.58 -29.00 13.27
CA ASN A 401 26.69 -28.99 14.22
C ASN A 401 26.76 -30.26 15.07
N ALA A 402 25.63 -30.95 15.27
CA ALA A 402 25.61 -32.25 15.92
C ALA A 402 26.17 -33.37 15.03
N SER A 403 26.02 -33.24 13.70
CA SER A 403 26.49 -34.22 12.72
C SER A 403 27.90 -33.93 12.19
N HIS A 404 28.34 -32.67 12.22
CA HIS A 404 29.61 -32.16 11.69
C HIS A 404 30.28 -31.22 12.71
N PRO A 405 30.74 -31.74 13.87
CA PRO A 405 31.32 -30.92 14.93
C PRO A 405 32.60 -30.16 14.50
N GLU A 406 33.30 -30.66 13.48
CA GLU A 406 34.50 -30.05 12.89
C GLU A 406 34.23 -28.88 11.94
N ASP A 407 33.00 -28.74 11.44
CA ASP A 407 32.57 -27.65 10.55
C ASP A 407 31.30 -26.98 11.11
N PRO A 408 31.40 -26.28 12.25
CA PRO A 408 30.24 -25.72 12.90
C PRO A 408 29.68 -24.53 12.11
N TRP A 409 28.39 -24.57 11.84
CA TRP A 409 27.63 -23.41 11.38
C TRP A 409 27.31 -22.48 12.55
N HIS A 410 27.23 -21.19 12.23
CA HIS A 410 26.93 -20.14 13.19
C HIS A 410 25.64 -19.40 12.80
N PRO A 411 24.91 -18.84 13.79
CA PRO A 411 23.73 -18.02 13.52
C PRO A 411 24.05 -16.81 12.61
N PRO A 412 23.07 -16.36 11.80
CA PRO A 412 23.19 -15.11 11.05
C PRO A 412 23.54 -13.94 11.97
N GLU A 413 24.48 -13.12 11.52
CA GLU A 413 24.96 -11.92 12.23
C GLU A 413 24.41 -10.65 11.59
N HIS A 414 24.19 -10.68 10.27
CA HIS A 414 23.79 -9.52 9.49
C HIS A 414 22.45 -9.78 8.79
N LEU A 415 21.40 -9.08 9.22
CA LEU A 415 20.11 -9.04 8.54
C LEU A 415 20.09 -7.85 7.59
N TRP A 416 19.70 -8.06 6.36
CA TRP A 416 19.62 -6.97 5.39
C TRP A 416 18.41 -7.09 4.49
N ALA A 417 18.06 -5.98 3.86
CA ALA A 417 16.97 -5.88 2.90
C ALA A 417 17.44 -5.12 1.67
N ALA A 418 17.13 -5.70 0.51
CA ALA A 418 17.28 -5.09 -0.79
C ALA A 418 15.95 -4.47 -1.21
N ILE A 419 15.91 -3.17 -1.48
CA ILE A 419 14.69 -2.42 -1.77
C ILE A 419 14.82 -1.76 -3.12
N LYS A 420 14.14 -2.33 -4.11
CA LYS A 420 13.90 -1.70 -5.41
C LYS A 420 12.39 -1.56 -5.59
N SER A 421 11.82 -0.50 -5.00
CA SER A 421 10.37 -0.28 -4.96
C SER A 421 9.94 0.95 -5.75
N ASN A 422 8.90 0.75 -6.56
CA ASN A 422 8.12 1.76 -7.25
C ASN A 422 6.84 2.05 -6.45
N PRO A 423 6.54 3.30 -6.05
CA PRO A 423 7.13 4.61 -6.34
C PRO A 423 7.89 5.25 -5.15
N TYR A 424 8.67 6.32 -5.42
CA TYR A 424 9.54 7.02 -4.44
C TYR A 424 8.90 7.28 -3.07
N SER A 425 7.66 7.77 -3.02
CA SER A 425 6.99 8.07 -1.73
C SER A 425 6.72 6.83 -0.89
N LEU A 426 6.44 5.68 -1.53
CA LEU A 426 6.23 4.42 -0.81
C LEU A 426 7.57 3.80 -0.40
N ARG A 427 8.60 3.95 -1.24
CA ARG A 427 9.97 3.57 -0.89
C ARG A 427 10.44 4.30 0.36
N MET A 428 10.28 5.62 0.39
CA MET A 428 10.69 6.43 1.54
C MET A 428 9.98 6.02 2.82
N ARG A 429 8.67 5.76 2.76
CA ARG A 429 7.92 5.26 3.93
C ARG A 429 8.40 3.89 4.41
N LEU A 430 8.71 2.98 3.49
CA LEU A 430 9.25 1.67 3.84
C LEU A 430 10.62 1.80 4.50
N VAL A 431 11.53 2.57 3.90
CA VAL A 431 12.86 2.83 4.45
C VAL A 431 12.75 3.46 5.84
N GLU A 432 11.89 4.47 5.99
CA GLU A 432 11.63 5.13 7.27
C GLU A 432 11.12 4.14 8.34
N THR A 433 10.23 3.22 7.99
CA THR A 433 9.79 2.16 8.92
C THR A 433 10.94 1.25 9.34
N LEU A 434 11.73 0.81 8.38
CA LEU A 434 12.83 -0.12 8.64
C LEU A 434 13.91 0.56 9.51
N GLU A 435 14.21 1.83 9.25
CA GLU A 435 15.16 2.60 10.05
C GLU A 435 14.61 2.92 11.44
N ARG A 436 13.46 3.61 11.52
CA ARG A 436 12.94 4.16 12.78
C ARG A 436 12.33 3.10 13.69
N ARG A 437 11.70 2.06 13.14
CA ARG A 437 10.99 1.05 13.94
C ARG A 437 11.75 -0.25 14.10
N LEU A 438 12.49 -0.68 13.07
CA LEU A 438 13.17 -1.98 13.09
C LEU A 438 14.68 -1.86 13.31
N GLY A 439 15.24 -0.64 13.34
CA GLY A 439 16.66 -0.39 13.63
C GLY A 439 17.61 -0.78 12.50
N PHE A 440 17.13 -0.83 11.26
CA PHE A 440 18.01 -0.91 10.10
C PHE A 440 18.71 0.44 9.89
N MET A 441 19.79 0.43 9.12
CA MET A 441 20.47 1.64 8.67
C MET A 441 20.97 1.46 7.24
N PRO A 442 21.20 2.57 6.51
CA PRO A 442 21.83 2.51 5.19
C PRO A 442 23.15 1.73 5.24
N VAL A 443 23.44 0.94 4.20
CA VAL A 443 24.64 0.10 4.16
C VAL A 443 25.93 0.89 4.41
N GLN A 444 26.02 2.14 3.94
CA GLN A 444 27.19 2.97 4.17
C GLN A 444 27.41 3.28 5.64
N GLU A 445 26.34 3.63 6.35
CA GLU A 445 26.40 3.91 7.78
C GLU A 445 26.73 2.62 8.56
N TYR A 446 26.15 1.50 8.14
CA TYR A 446 26.44 0.20 8.73
C TYR A 446 27.93 -0.16 8.65
N LEU A 447 28.54 -0.02 7.47
CA LEU A 447 29.96 -0.33 7.27
C LEU A 447 30.88 0.59 8.09
N THR A 448 30.49 1.85 8.31
CA THR A 448 31.22 2.78 9.20
C THR A 448 31.18 2.29 10.65
N ARG A 449 30.05 1.74 11.11
CA ARG A 449 29.90 1.22 12.48
C ARG A 449 30.56 -0.15 12.69
N TYR A 450 30.66 -0.97 11.64
CA TYR A 450 31.20 -2.32 11.67
C TYR A 450 32.34 -2.47 10.65
N PRO A 451 33.54 -1.91 10.91
CA PRO A 451 34.62 -1.80 9.91
C PRO A 451 35.21 -3.15 9.46
N GLY A 452 34.96 -4.24 10.19
CA GLY A 452 35.36 -5.59 9.78
C GLY A 452 34.43 -6.23 8.72
N VAL A 453 33.28 -5.63 8.46
CA VAL A 453 32.28 -6.16 7.52
C VAL A 453 32.56 -5.63 6.12
N LYS A 454 32.57 -6.52 5.13
CA LYS A 454 32.84 -6.16 3.73
C LYS A 454 31.57 -5.73 3.01
N ARG A 455 31.66 -4.71 2.14
CA ARG A 455 30.53 -4.25 1.31
C ARG A 455 29.99 -5.34 0.38
N GLU A 456 30.87 -6.21 -0.12
CA GLU A 456 30.55 -7.29 -1.07
C GLU A 456 29.44 -8.22 -0.57
N LEU A 457 29.28 -8.34 0.76
CA LEU A 457 28.21 -9.11 1.40
C LEU A 457 26.82 -8.58 1.07
N PHE A 458 26.71 -7.29 0.77
CA PHE A 458 25.45 -6.58 0.56
C PHE A 458 25.40 -6.00 -0.85
N THR A 459 25.27 -6.86 -1.86
CA THR A 459 25.22 -6.47 -3.27
C THR A 459 24.10 -7.20 -4.00
N ALA A 460 23.80 -6.81 -5.24
CA ALA A 460 22.86 -7.56 -6.08
C ALA A 460 23.37 -8.99 -6.35
N ASP A 461 24.68 -9.18 -6.46
CA ASP A 461 25.28 -10.46 -6.82
C ASP A 461 25.57 -11.37 -5.61
N SER A 462 25.46 -10.84 -4.38
CA SER A 462 25.69 -11.64 -3.17
C SER A 462 24.57 -12.64 -2.88
N ALA A 463 23.37 -12.42 -3.42
CA ALA A 463 22.19 -13.24 -3.18
C ALA A 463 21.28 -13.35 -4.43
N LEU A 464 20.70 -14.52 -4.68
CA LEU A 464 19.72 -14.75 -5.76
C LEU A 464 18.50 -13.84 -5.62
N LEU A 465 17.99 -13.68 -4.40
CA LEU A 465 16.88 -12.79 -4.10
C LEU A 465 17.26 -11.31 -4.35
N ALA A 466 18.47 -10.89 -4.00
CA ALA A 466 18.93 -9.52 -4.27
C ALA A 466 19.05 -9.26 -5.76
N LYS A 467 19.58 -10.22 -6.52
CA LYS A 467 19.64 -10.17 -7.99
C LYS A 467 18.25 -10.05 -8.60
N ALA A 468 17.30 -10.90 -8.18
CA ALA A 468 15.92 -10.85 -8.64
C ALA A 468 15.19 -9.54 -8.27
N ILE A 469 15.63 -8.84 -7.21
CA ILE A 469 15.15 -7.50 -6.86
C ILE A 469 15.82 -6.45 -7.74
N ASN A 470 17.12 -6.57 -7.98
CA ASN A 470 17.90 -5.65 -8.81
C ASN A 470 17.49 -5.70 -10.28
N ASP A 471 17.09 -6.86 -10.80
CA ASP A 471 16.66 -7.01 -12.20
C ASP A 471 15.29 -6.37 -12.46
N ARG A 472 14.57 -5.94 -11.41
CA ARG A 472 13.27 -5.27 -11.56
C ARG A 472 13.42 -3.92 -12.23
N VAL A 473 12.46 -3.62 -13.11
CA VAL A 473 12.33 -2.29 -13.73
C VAL A 473 11.99 -1.26 -12.65
N SER A 474 12.81 -0.20 -12.58
CA SER A 474 12.57 0.93 -11.69
C SER A 474 11.70 1.96 -12.41
N VAL A 475 10.50 2.24 -11.89
CA VAL A 475 9.55 3.25 -12.41
C VAL A 475 10.07 4.67 -12.19
N ASP A 476 10.96 4.87 -11.21
CA ASP A 476 11.62 6.14 -10.95
C ASP A 476 13.10 6.16 -11.38
N ASN A 477 13.54 5.14 -12.14
CA ASN A 477 14.92 4.95 -12.62
C ASN A 477 15.99 4.99 -11.51
N LYS A 478 15.62 4.75 -10.24
CA LYS A 478 16.60 4.67 -9.16
C LYS A 478 17.11 3.25 -8.96
N ASP A 479 18.36 3.19 -8.49
CA ASP A 479 19.01 1.96 -8.07
C ASP A 479 18.41 1.36 -6.81
N MET A 480 18.73 0.08 -6.61
CA MET A 480 18.37 -0.68 -5.42
C MET A 480 18.96 -0.05 -4.17
N THR A 481 18.11 0.22 -3.18
CA THR A 481 18.51 0.69 -1.86
C THR A 481 18.80 -0.50 -0.95
N ILE A 482 19.93 -0.47 -0.25
CA ILE A 482 20.34 -1.53 0.66
C ILE A 482 20.38 -0.98 2.08
N ILE A 483 19.68 -1.66 2.97
CA ILE A 483 19.69 -1.35 4.40
C ILE A 483 20.04 -2.62 5.19
N VAL A 484 20.79 -2.43 6.28
CA VAL A 484 21.42 -3.52 7.04
C VAL A 484 21.17 -3.30 8.53
N LYS A 485 21.09 -4.40 9.25
CA LYS A 485 20.95 -4.46 10.70
C LYS A 485 21.83 -5.57 11.26
N TYR A 486 22.50 -5.26 12.35
CA TYR A 486 23.19 -6.25 13.16
C TYR A 486 22.17 -6.98 14.04
N VAL A 487 22.11 -8.30 13.96
CA VAL A 487 21.15 -9.11 14.75
C VAL A 487 21.79 -9.62 16.04
N GLY A 488 23.11 -9.74 16.07
CA GLY A 488 23.84 -10.34 17.19
C GLY A 488 23.59 -11.83 17.34
N VAL A 489 23.94 -12.37 18.51
CA VAL A 489 23.84 -13.80 18.78
C VAL A 489 22.37 -14.16 19.02
N SER A 490 21.81 -14.98 18.15
CA SER A 490 20.47 -15.55 18.31
C SER A 490 20.60 -17.02 18.73
N THR A 491 19.91 -17.42 19.81
CA THR A 491 19.83 -18.82 20.24
C THR A 491 18.43 -19.37 20.06
N LEU A 492 18.33 -20.68 19.85
CA LEU A 492 17.04 -21.36 19.70
C LEU A 492 16.19 -21.20 20.97
N GLU A 493 16.79 -21.38 22.15
CA GLU A 493 16.12 -21.24 23.44
C GLU A 493 15.60 -19.81 23.68
N GLY A 494 16.37 -18.80 23.28
CA GLY A 494 15.95 -17.39 23.37
C GLY A 494 14.73 -17.11 22.50
N LEU A 495 14.72 -17.66 21.28
CA LEU A 495 13.59 -17.55 20.36
C LEU A 495 12.35 -18.30 20.89
N GLU A 496 12.50 -19.52 21.39
CA GLU A 496 11.41 -20.32 21.96
C GLU A 496 10.79 -19.66 23.19
N ARG A 497 11.62 -19.13 24.09
CA ARG A 497 11.15 -18.38 25.27
C ARG A 497 10.32 -17.17 24.86
N LYS A 498 10.76 -16.42 23.86
CA LYS A 498 10.03 -15.27 23.32
C LYS A 498 8.69 -15.66 22.72
N LYS A 499 8.64 -16.77 21.96
CA LYS A 499 7.39 -17.31 21.41
C LYS A 499 6.41 -17.73 22.51
N ALA A 500 6.91 -18.41 23.54
CA ALA A 500 6.10 -18.84 24.69
C ALA A 500 5.48 -17.64 25.43
N VAL A 501 6.28 -16.60 25.73
CA VAL A 501 5.80 -15.36 26.37
C VAL A 501 4.72 -14.68 25.52
N ARG A 502 4.87 -14.69 24.19
CA ARG A 502 3.87 -14.09 23.30
C ARG A 502 2.56 -14.87 23.27
N LEU A 503 2.61 -16.20 23.19
CA LEU A 503 1.41 -17.05 23.16
C LEU A 503 0.65 -17.02 24.49
N ALA A 504 1.36 -16.85 25.61
CA ALA A 504 0.76 -16.75 26.94
C ALA A 504 0.00 -15.42 27.16
N LYS A 505 0.25 -14.38 26.34
CA LYS A 505 -0.44 -13.09 26.48
C LYS A 505 -1.88 -13.20 25.93
N PRO A 506 -2.91 -12.91 26.73
CA PRO A 506 -4.29 -12.92 26.26
C PRO A 506 -4.47 -11.88 25.15
N HIS A 507 -5.14 -12.28 24.07
CA HIS A 507 -5.28 -11.40 22.92
C HIS A 507 -6.51 -10.51 23.09
N LYS A 508 -6.38 -9.20 22.83
CA LYS A 508 -7.50 -8.23 22.99
C LYS A 508 -8.76 -8.56 22.19
N ALA A 509 -8.65 -9.41 21.16
CA ALA A 509 -9.80 -9.87 20.38
C ALA A 509 -10.58 -11.04 21.02
N GLU A 510 -10.02 -11.72 22.03
CA GLU A 510 -10.70 -12.80 22.78
C GLU A 510 -11.88 -12.24 23.57
N ALA A 511 -11.73 -11.05 24.16
CA ALA A 511 -12.78 -10.33 24.91
C ALA A 511 -14.03 -9.94 24.10
N LYS A 512 -14.10 -10.23 22.79
CA LYS A 512 -15.32 -10.06 21.96
C LYS A 512 -16.16 -11.34 21.85
N TYR A 513 -15.63 -12.48 22.28
CA TYR A 513 -16.27 -13.80 22.16
C TYR A 513 -16.54 -14.47 23.51
N ASP A 514 -16.03 -13.87 24.59
CA ASP A 514 -16.48 -14.03 25.97
C ASP A 514 -17.65 -13.08 26.24
#